data_AF-A0A941TU35-F1
#
_entry.id   AF-A0A941TU35-F1
#
_cell.length_a   1.000
_cell.length_b   1.000
_cell.length_c   1.000
_cell.angle_alpha   90.00
_cell.angle_beta   90.00
_cell.angle_gamma   90.00
#
_symmetry.space_group_name_H-M   'P 1'
#
loop_
_entity.id
_entity.type
_entity.pdbx_description
1 polymer ?
#
loop_
_entity_poly.entity_id
_entity_poly.type
_entity_poly.pdbx_seq_one_letter_code
_entity_poly.pdbx_strand_id
1 'polypeptide(L)'
;MITITRSAADDARAARWVRASSRMLALLMLGTQVALAQAQGSPFMTGATSLQTNILAWLTPIAVILVMGLGAMAMANRMSWGWCLAAILGIAIAFGAPQIVTWVRGMFAV
;
A
#
# COMPACT_ATOMS: atom_id res chain seq x y z
N MET A 1 -33.68 -46.18 -32.10
CA MET A 1 -32.37 -45.83 -31.49
C MET A 1 -31.63 -44.96 -32.50
N ILE A 2 -31.70 -43.63 -32.35
CA ILE A 2 -31.11 -42.67 -33.31
C ILE A 2 -29.77 -42.21 -32.75
N THR A 3 -28.68 -42.70 -33.34
CA THR A 3 -27.32 -42.30 -32.98
C THR A 3 -26.95 -41.04 -33.76
N ILE A 4 -26.90 -39.89 -33.08
CA ILE A 4 -26.45 -38.62 -33.66
C ILE A 4 -24.94 -38.70 -33.86
N THR A 5 -24.48 -39.03 -35.07
CA THR A 5 -23.08 -38.95 -35.45
C THR A 5 -22.71 -37.48 -35.64
N ARG A 6 -22.06 -36.86 -34.66
CA ARG A 6 -21.43 -35.53 -34.82
C ARG A 6 -20.41 -35.63 -35.94
N SER A 7 -20.42 -34.68 -36.88
CA SER A 7 -19.45 -34.69 -37.97
C SER A 7 -18.08 -34.27 -37.43
N ALA A 8 -17.00 -34.94 -37.83
CA ALA A 8 -15.63 -34.61 -37.38
C ALA A 8 -15.22 -33.15 -37.67
N ALA A 9 -15.90 -32.51 -38.63
CA ALA A 9 -15.73 -31.10 -38.95
C ALA A 9 -16.26 -30.15 -37.86
N ASP A 10 -17.31 -30.54 -37.13
CA ASP A 10 -17.91 -29.77 -36.05
C ASP A 10 -17.00 -29.76 -34.81
N ASP A 11 -16.38 -30.89 -34.50
CA ASP A 11 -15.42 -31.01 -33.38
C ASP A 11 -14.14 -30.17 -33.64
N ALA A 12 -13.67 -30.15 -34.88
CA ALA A 12 -12.52 -29.32 -35.28
C ALA A 12 -12.83 -27.81 -35.22
N ARG A 13 -14.07 -27.40 -35.53
CA ARG A 13 -14.54 -26.02 -35.37
C ARG A 13 -14.61 -25.64 -33.89
N ALA A 14 -15.22 -26.49 -33.07
CA ALA A 14 -15.32 -26.28 -31.62
C ALA A 14 -13.93 -26.14 -30.97
N ALA A 15 -12.97 -27.00 -31.33
CA ALA A 15 -11.62 -26.96 -30.78
C ALA A 15 -10.82 -25.71 -31.22
N ARG A 16 -11.11 -25.14 -32.39
CA ARG A 16 -10.52 -23.84 -32.81
C ARG A 16 -11.14 -22.67 -32.06
N TRP A 17 -12.46 -22.70 -31.85
CA TRP A 17 -13.17 -21.69 -31.07
C TRP A 17 -12.69 -21.64 -29.62
N VAL A 18 -12.56 -22.79 -28.94
CA VAL A 18 -12.07 -22.84 -27.56
C VAL A 18 -10.63 -22.29 -27.44
N ARG A 19 -9.74 -22.64 -28.38
CA ARG A 19 -8.36 -22.14 -28.40
C ARG A 19 -8.26 -20.64 -28.71
N ALA A 20 -9.15 -20.11 -29.56
CA ALA A 20 -9.22 -18.69 -29.84
C ALA A 20 -9.74 -17.91 -28.61
N SER A 21 -10.81 -18.40 -27.98
CA SER A 21 -11.38 -17.82 -26.76
C SER A 21 -10.39 -17.85 -25.59
N SER A 22 -9.64 -18.93 -25.42
CA SER A 22 -8.64 -19.03 -24.34
C SER A 22 -7.48 -18.05 -24.52
N ARG A 23 -7.02 -17.84 -25.76
CA ARG A 23 -5.98 -16.85 -26.08
C ARG A 23 -6.46 -15.42 -25.85
N MET A 24 -7.71 -15.13 -26.22
CA MET A 24 -8.31 -13.82 -25.99
C MET A 24 -8.46 -13.51 -24.50
N LEU A 25 -8.90 -14.48 -23.71
CA LEU A 25 -8.95 -14.37 -22.24
C LEU A 25 -7.56 -14.14 -21.65
N ALA A 26 -6.54 -14.90 -22.08
CA ALA A 26 -5.17 -14.70 -21.61
C ALA A 26 -4.64 -13.29 -21.95
N LEU A 27 -4.92 -12.79 -23.15
CA LEU A 27 -4.54 -11.43 -23.57
C LEU A 27 -5.26 -10.34 -22.76
N LEU A 28 -6.54 -10.54 -22.43
CA LEU A 28 -7.30 -9.63 -21.57
C LEU A 28 -6.76 -9.61 -20.13
N MET A 29 -6.40 -10.77 -19.59
CA MET A 29 -5.79 -10.87 -18.26
C MET A 29 -4.41 -10.20 -18.22
N LEU A 30 -3.57 -10.41 -19.24
CA LEU A 30 -2.29 -9.70 -19.34
C LEU A 30 -2.48 -8.18 -19.53
N GLY A 31 -3.42 -7.78 -20.39
CA GLY A 31 -3.70 -6.37 -20.66
C GLY A 31 -4.19 -5.60 -19.42
N THR A 32 -5.03 -6.24 -18.60
CA THR A 32 -5.50 -5.66 -17.33
C THR A 32 -4.39 -5.53 -16.30
N GLN A 33 -3.45 -6.48 -16.23
CA GLN A 33 -2.28 -6.38 -15.35
C GLN A 33 -1.35 -5.22 -15.75
N VAL A 34 -1.12 -5.04 -17.06
CA VAL A 34 -0.29 -3.93 -17.58
C VAL A 34 -0.97 -2.58 -17.34
N ALA A 35 -2.28 -2.47 -17.57
CA ALA A 35 -3.03 -1.26 -17.30
C ALA A 35 -3.00 -0.86 -15.81
N LEU A 36 -3.12 -1.85 -14.90
CA LEU A 36 -2.98 -1.63 -13.46
C LEU A 36 -1.57 -1.16 -13.08
N ALA A 37 -0.52 -1.77 -13.65
CA ALA A 37 0.86 -1.38 -13.41
C ALA A 37 1.16 0.06 -13.87
N GLN A 38 0.60 0.48 -15.01
CA GLN A 38 0.74 1.85 -15.52
C GLN A 38 -0.10 2.86 -14.73
N ALA A 39 -1.25 2.44 -14.17
CA ALA A 39 -2.08 3.30 -13.32
C ALA A 39 -1.47 3.55 -11.93
N GLN A 40 -0.65 2.63 -11.41
CA GLN A 40 0.01 2.79 -10.10
C GLN A 40 1.29 3.64 -10.14
N GLY A 41 1.90 3.78 -11.32
CA GLY A 41 3.19 4.46 -11.50
C GLY A 41 3.08 5.93 -11.90
N SER A 42 2.25 6.74 -11.23
CA SER A 42 2.30 8.19 -11.46
C SER A 42 3.64 8.74 -10.93
N PRO A 43 4.47 9.40 -11.76
CA PRO A 43 5.78 9.90 -11.33
C PRO A 43 5.69 10.92 -10.19
N PHE A 44 4.55 11.60 -10.03
CA PHE A 44 4.28 12.49 -8.88
C PHE A 44 4.05 11.71 -7.58
N MET A 45 3.40 10.55 -7.66
CA MET A 45 3.23 9.68 -6.50
C MET A 45 4.57 9.10 -6.08
N THR A 46 5.38 8.63 -7.03
CA THR A 46 6.74 8.13 -6.73
C THR A 46 7.61 9.21 -6.08
N GLY A 47 7.58 10.45 -6.61
CA GLY A 47 8.29 11.58 -6.01
C GLY A 47 7.78 11.95 -4.61
N ALA A 48 6.45 12.01 -4.42
CA ALA A 48 5.84 12.32 -3.13
C ALA A 48 6.14 11.26 -2.06
N THR A 49 6.06 9.97 -2.42
CA THR A 49 6.42 8.87 -1.51
C THR A 49 7.90 8.88 -1.16
N SER A 50 8.77 9.23 -2.12
CA SER A 50 10.21 9.36 -1.88
C SER A 50 10.53 10.49 -0.91
N LEU A 51 9.90 11.65 -1.07
CA LEU A 51 10.04 12.79 -0.14
C LEU A 51 9.53 12.45 1.25
N GLN A 52 8.35 11.82 1.35
CA GLN A 52 7.81 11.37 2.63
C GLN A 52 8.75 10.38 3.34
N THR A 53 9.25 9.38 2.62
CA THR A 53 10.16 8.36 3.18
C THR A 53 11.46 8.99 3.66
N ASN A 54 12.01 9.92 2.87
CA ASN A 54 13.23 10.65 3.24
C ASN A 54 13.02 11.47 4.53
N ILE A 55 11.92 12.23 4.61
CA ILE A 55 11.59 13.03 5.81
C ILE A 55 11.42 12.12 7.03
N LEU A 56 10.65 11.02 6.90
CA LEU A 56 10.42 10.09 8.01
C LEU A 56 11.70 9.43 8.53
N ALA A 57 12.67 9.17 7.66
CA ALA A 57 13.96 8.59 8.02
C ALA A 57 14.76 9.49 8.99
N TRP A 58 14.66 10.81 8.84
CA TRP A 58 15.31 11.78 9.72
C TRP A 58 14.42 12.20 10.90
N LEU A 59 13.11 12.25 10.70
CA LEU A 59 12.16 12.69 11.71
C LEU A 59 12.03 11.67 12.87
N THR A 60 12.05 10.37 12.57
CA THR A 60 11.96 9.30 13.58
C THR A 60 13.02 9.43 14.69
N PRO A 61 14.33 9.54 14.40
CA PRO A 61 15.32 9.71 15.46
C PRO A 61 15.19 11.05 16.20
N ILE A 62 14.83 12.14 15.51
CA ILE A 62 14.62 13.45 16.14
C ILE A 62 13.47 13.38 17.16
N ALA A 63 12.36 12.73 16.83
CA ALA A 63 11.24 12.56 17.74
C ALA A 63 11.63 11.77 18.99
N VAL A 64 12.44 10.72 18.85
CA VAL A 64 12.95 9.95 19.99
C VAL A 64 13.80 10.82 20.91
N ILE A 65 14.69 11.65 20.36
CA ILE A 65 15.51 12.59 21.14
C ILE A 65 14.64 13.59 21.88
N LEU A 66 13.59 14.13 21.25
CA LEU A 66 12.64 15.04 21.90
C LEU A 66 11.94 14.37 23.09
N VAL A 67 11.49 13.13 22.93
CA VAL A 67 10.86 12.34 24.02
C VAL A 67 11.85 12.12 25.16
N MET A 68 13.12 11.80 24.87
CA MET A 68 14.15 11.64 25.88
C MET A 68 14.44 12.97 26.62
N GLY A 69 14.49 14.09 25.91
CA GLY A 69 14.66 15.42 26.50
C GLY A 69 13.49 15.83 27.41
N LEU A 70 12.25 15.52 27.00
CA LEU A 70 11.06 15.69 27.84
C LEU A 70 11.09 14.80 29.09
N GLY A 71 11.58 13.56 28.98
CA GLY A 71 11.79 12.68 30.13
C GLY A 71 12.81 13.25 31.12
N ALA A 72 13.88 13.87 30.63
CA ALA A 72 14.85 14.57 31.48
C ALA A 72 14.24 15.80 32.19
N MET A 73 13.42 16.58 31.49
CA MET A 73 12.70 17.73 32.09
C MET A 73 11.63 17.29 33.10
N ALA A 74 11.04 16.10 32.91
CA ALA A 74 10.13 15.50 33.87
C ALA A 74 10.85 15.12 35.17
N MET A 75 12.08 14.59 35.08
CA MET A 75 12.92 14.30 36.25
C MET A 75 13.38 15.57 36.98
N ALA A 76 13.50 16.71 36.29
CA ALA A 76 13.75 18.02 36.90
C ALA A 76 12.55 18.57 37.70
N ASN A 77 11.44 17.81 37.81
CA ASN A 77 10.20 18.15 38.52
C ASN A 77 9.58 19.49 38.09
N ARG A 78 9.84 19.91 36.83
CA ARG A 78 9.34 21.15 36.20
C ARG A 78 8.42 20.84 35.01
N MET A 79 7.80 19.67 34.98
CA MET A 79 6.94 19.25 33.88
C MET A 79 5.59 19.97 33.96
N SER A 80 5.44 21.05 33.20
CA SER A 80 4.10 21.60 32.96
C SER A 80 3.34 20.66 32.03
N TRP A 81 2.08 20.39 32.37
CA TRP A 81 1.14 19.61 31.55
C TRP A 81 1.04 20.13 30.11
N GLY A 82 1.28 21.42 29.90
CA GLY A 82 1.33 22.03 28.57
C GLY A 82 2.48 21.49 27.70
N TRP A 83 3.65 21.20 28.28
CA TRP A 83 4.78 20.61 27.54
C TRP A 83 4.53 19.16 27.15
N CYS A 84 3.87 18.37 28.01
CA CYS A 84 3.42 17.03 27.64
C CYS A 84 2.42 17.05 26.47
N LEU A 85 1.41 17.92 26.53
CA LEU A 85 0.41 18.03 25.47
C LEU A 85 1.02 18.51 24.14
N ALA A 86 1.93 19.49 24.20
CA ALA A 86 2.67 19.97 23.03
C ALA A 86 3.52 18.87 22.41
N ALA A 87 4.14 18.01 23.22
CA ALA A 87 4.91 16.88 22.72
C ALA A 87 4.05 15.83 22.02
N ILE A 88 2.92 15.46 22.64
CA ILE A 88 1.97 14.50 22.06
C ILE A 88 1.43 15.02 20.73
N LEU A 89 0.99 16.28 20.70
CA LEU A 89 0.47 16.91 19.49
C LEU A 89 1.56 17.07 18.42
N GLY A 90 2.77 17.45 18.82
CA GLY A 90 3.93 17.56 17.93
C GLY A 90 4.26 16.24 17.24
N ILE A 91 4.26 15.13 17.98
CA ILE A 91 4.46 13.78 17.42
C ILE A 91 3.31 13.43 16.47
N ALA A 92 2.06 13.68 16.85
CA ALA A 92 0.91 13.39 15.99
C ALA A 92 0.96 14.15 14.65
N ILE A 93 1.39 15.42 14.66
CA ILE A 93 1.53 16.23 13.45
C ILE A 93 2.75 15.81 12.63
N ALA A 94 3.88 15.52 13.29
CA ALA A 94 5.13 15.23 12.61
C ALA A 94 5.09 13.93 11.79
N PHE A 95 4.48 12.88 12.34
CA PHE A 95 4.41 11.57 11.67
C PHE A 95 3.26 11.44 10.66
N GLY A 96 2.20 12.22 10.86
CA GLY A 96 1.03 12.22 9.98
C GLY A 96 0.26 10.90 9.94
N ALA A 97 -0.79 10.86 9.13
CA ALA A 97 -1.71 9.71 9.06
C ALA A 97 -1.05 8.38 8.62
N PRO A 98 -0.16 8.32 7.61
CA PRO A 98 0.32 7.04 7.08
C PRO A 98 1.15 6.22 8.09
N GLN A 99 1.99 6.90 8.87
CA GLN A 99 2.82 6.28 9.89
C GLN A 99 1.96 5.76 11.05
N ILE A 100 1.02 6.59 11.53
CA ILE A 100 0.12 6.22 12.63
C ILE A 100 -0.75 5.04 12.26
N VAL A 101 -1.32 5.02 11.04
CA VAL A 101 -2.13 3.90 10.54
C VAL A 101 -1.31 2.60 10.50
N THR A 102 -0.02 2.69 10.15
CA THR A 102 0.85 1.51 10.14
C THR A 102 1.06 0.94 11.54
N TRP A 103 1.27 1.79 12.55
CA TRP A 103 1.37 1.32 13.95
C TRP A 103 0.07 0.73 14.45
N VAL A 104 -1.05 1.39 14.17
CA VAL A 104 -2.40 0.92 14.53
C VAL A 104 -2.66 -0.46 13.92
N ARG A 105 -2.36 -0.62 12.63
CA ARG A 105 -2.45 -1.91 11.94
C ARG A 105 -1.52 -2.97 12.54
N GLY A 106 -0.30 -2.60 12.91
CA GLY A 106 0.62 -3.48 13.63
C GLY A 106 0.11 -3.92 15.01
N MET A 107 -0.62 -3.05 15.71
CA MET A 107 -1.27 -3.37 17.00
C MET A 107 -2.48 -4.30 16.86
N PHE A 108 -3.20 -4.21 15.73
CA PHE A 108 -4.38 -5.04 15.45
C PHE A 108 -4.09 -6.26 14.57
N ALA A 109 -2.86 -6.43 14.08
CA ALA A 109 -2.44 -7.48 13.15
C ALA A 109 -3.31 -7.60 11.86
N VAL A 110 -3.85 -6.48 11.36
CA VAL A 110 -4.65 -6.38 10.13
C VAL A 110 -3.97 -5.49 9.09
#